data_AF-A0A846HPB3-F1
#
_entry.id   AF-A0A846HPB3-F1
#
_cell.length_a   1.000
_cell.length_b   1.000
_cell.length_c   1.000
_cell.angle_alpha   90.00
_cell.angle_beta   90.00
_cell.angle_gamma   90.00
#
_symmetry.space_group_name_H-M   'P 1'
#
loop_
_entity.id
_entity.type
_entity.pdbx_description
1 polymer ?
#
loop_
_entity_poly.entity_id
_entity_poly.type
_entity_poly.pdbx_seq_one_letter_code
_entity_poly.pdbx_strand_id
1 'polypeptide(L)'
;MECLTNQTTLVSRLRLDARLFGFPEPVPAVRRGRKPQKGARLTKLANCIEEARTQGEAVTVSWYRGRGQRKTLRVLSGAALWHTPGITPLPIRWVLVVDPEGRLPA
;
A
#
# COMPACT_ATOMS: atom_id res chain seq x y z
N MET A 1 -9.41 -13.38 -5.94
CA MET A 1 -8.63 -14.59 -5.57
C MET A 1 -7.95 -15.22 -6.78
N GLU A 2 -8.45 -15.03 -7.99
CA GLU A 2 -7.87 -15.59 -9.23
C GLU A 2 -6.39 -15.27 -9.44
N CYS A 3 -5.91 -14.08 -9.09
CA CYS A 3 -4.48 -13.74 -9.22
C CYS A 3 -3.58 -14.64 -8.37
N LEU A 4 -4.00 -14.98 -7.14
CA LEU A 4 -3.24 -15.89 -6.27
C LEU A 4 -3.23 -17.30 -6.84
N THR A 5 -4.37 -17.78 -7.33
CA THR A 5 -4.50 -19.10 -7.96
C THR A 5 -3.63 -19.21 -9.22
N ASN A 6 -3.58 -18.15 -10.03
CA ASN A 6 -2.85 -18.10 -11.29
C ASN A 6 -1.39 -17.63 -11.13
N GLN A 7 -0.90 -17.42 -9.91
CA GLN A 7 0.44 -16.89 -9.62
C GLN A 7 0.77 -15.58 -10.37
N THR A 8 -0.24 -14.74 -10.60
CA THR A 8 -0.08 -13.44 -11.25
C THR A 8 -0.22 -12.30 -10.24
N THR A 9 0.41 -11.17 -10.56
CA THR A 9 0.32 -9.95 -9.76
C THR A 9 -0.58 -8.94 -10.45
N LEU A 10 -1.73 -8.63 -9.84
CA LEU A 10 -2.56 -7.51 -10.27
C LEU A 10 -1.96 -6.21 -9.74
N VAL A 11 -1.67 -5.28 -10.65
CA VAL A 11 -1.30 -3.90 -10.30
C VAL A 11 -2.48 -3.00 -10.62
N SER A 12 -3.02 -2.32 -9.62
CA SER A 12 -4.15 -1.42 -9.77
C SER A 12 -3.96 -0.16 -8.92
N ARG A 13 -4.75 0.87 -9.21
CA ARG A 13 -4.83 2.05 -8.35
C ARG A 13 -5.48 1.69 -7.01
N LEU A 14 -4.95 2.24 -5.94
CA LEU A 14 -5.50 2.13 -4.59
C LEU A 14 -5.92 3.51 -4.10
N ARG A 15 -7.07 3.60 -3.42
CA ARG A 15 -7.54 4.87 -2.86
C ARG A 15 -6.71 5.26 -1.64
N LEU A 16 -6.43 6.56 -1.49
CA LEU A 16 -5.68 7.09 -0.33
C LEU A 16 -6.40 6.90 1.01
N ASP A 17 -7.73 6.76 0.99
CA ASP A 17 -8.57 6.51 2.16
C ASP A 17 -8.85 5.02 2.40
N ALA A 18 -8.21 4.12 1.63
CA ALA A 18 -8.38 2.69 1.77
C ALA A 18 -8.09 2.22 3.20
N ARG A 19 -8.94 1.32 3.71
CA ARG A 19 -8.78 0.72 5.04
C ARG A 19 -7.80 -0.44 4.95
N LEU A 20 -6.56 -0.17 5.35
CA LEU A 20 -5.49 -1.14 5.45
C LEU A 20 -5.33 -1.61 6.91
N PHE A 21 -4.96 -2.87 7.07
CA PHE A 21 -4.76 -3.49 8.38
C PHE A 21 -3.39 -4.17 8.43
N GLY A 22 -2.79 -4.23 9.61
CA GLY A 22 -1.61 -5.04 9.84
C GLY A 22 -1.92 -6.53 9.76
N PHE A 23 -0.88 -7.34 9.68
CA PHE A 23 -1.01 -8.80 9.84
C PHE A 23 -1.41 -9.13 11.29
N PRO A 24 -2.16 -10.21 11.51
CA PRO A 24 -2.51 -10.61 12.87
C PRO A 24 -1.25 -10.99 13.66
N GLU A 25 -1.17 -10.54 14.90
CA GLU A 25 -0.08 -10.93 15.80
C GLU A 25 -0.18 -12.42 16.16
N PRO A 26 0.94 -13.10 16.42
CA PRO A 26 0.94 -14.47 16.91
C PRO A 26 0.09 -14.58 18.18
N VAL A 27 -0.94 -15.43 18.13
CA VAL A 27 -1.82 -15.64 19.29
C VAL A 27 -1.27 -16.77 20.14
N PRO A 28 -1.20 -16.62 21.48
CA PRO A 28 -0.82 -17.70 22.38
C PRO A 28 -1.70 -18.94 22.17
N ALA A 29 -1.10 -20.13 22.23
CA ALA A 29 -1.77 -21.40 21.95
C ALA A 29 -3.02 -21.66 22.81
N VAL A 30 -3.12 -21.02 23.98
CA VAL A 30 -4.15 -21.26 25.00
C VAL A 30 -5.46 -20.49 24.73
N ARG A 31 -5.47 -19.52 23.79
CA ARG A 31 -6.68 -18.70 23.57
C ARG A 31 -7.76 -19.49 22.82
N ARG A 32 -8.85 -19.83 23.51
CA ARG A 32 -10.04 -20.45 22.93
C ARG A 32 -10.80 -19.44 22.05
N GLY A 33 -11.29 -19.88 20.89
CA GLY A 33 -12.10 -19.07 19.96
C GLY A 33 -11.43 -18.80 18.61
N ARG A 34 -12.16 -18.09 17.72
CA ARG A 34 -11.67 -17.75 16.37
C ARG A 34 -10.46 -16.82 16.47
N LYS A 35 -9.34 -17.23 15.87
CA LYS A 35 -8.14 -16.40 15.77
C LYS A 35 -8.43 -15.16 14.91
N PRO A 36 -7.92 -13.97 15.29
CA PRO A 36 -8.04 -12.76 14.47
C PRO A 36 -7.41 -13.01 13.10
N GLN A 37 -8.14 -12.65 12.04
CA GLN A 37 -7.65 -12.79 10.66
C GLN A 37 -6.83 -11.58 10.19
N LYS A 38 -6.84 -10.49 10.97
CA LYS A 38 -6.13 -9.24 10.69
C LYS A 38 -5.74 -8.56 11.99
N GLY A 39 -4.68 -7.75 11.95
CA GLY A 39 -4.21 -6.94 13.06
C GLY A 39 -4.91 -5.58 13.14
N ALA A 40 -4.25 -4.64 13.82
CA ALA A 40 -4.72 -3.27 13.99
C ALA A 40 -4.86 -2.54 12.64
N ARG A 41 -5.72 -1.53 12.62
CA ARG A 41 -5.87 -0.65 11.45
C ARG A 41 -4.59 0.18 11.28
N LEU A 42 -4.05 0.22 10.06
CA LEU A 42 -2.90 1.06 9.73
C LEU A 42 -3.32 2.51 9.48
N THR A 43 -2.34 3.41 9.55
CA THR A 43 -2.48 4.81 9.14
C THR A 43 -3.01 4.90 7.72
N LYS A 44 -3.92 5.86 7.47
CA LYS A 44 -4.42 6.12 6.11
C LYS A 44 -3.27 6.58 5.23
N LEU A 45 -3.23 6.13 3.98
CA LEU A 45 -2.19 6.54 3.03
C LEU A 45 -2.19 8.05 2.79
N ALA A 46 -3.36 8.70 2.85
CA ALA A 46 -3.47 10.16 2.81
C ALA A 46 -2.61 10.88 3.88
N ASN A 47 -2.47 10.30 5.07
CA ASN A 47 -1.67 10.87 6.15
C ASN A 47 -0.17 10.58 5.99
N CYS A 48 0.19 9.61 5.15
CA CYS A 48 1.58 9.25 4.84
C CYS A 48 2.17 10.07 3.69
N ILE A 49 1.43 11.03 3.11
CA ILE A 49 1.91 11.82 1.96
C ILE A 49 3.16 12.63 2.32
N GLU A 50 3.15 13.34 3.45
CA GLU A 50 4.30 14.16 3.86
C GLU A 50 5.50 13.31 4.29
N GLU A 51 5.25 12.17 4.92
CA GLU A 51 6.28 11.16 5.20
C GLU A 51 6.89 10.63 3.90
N ALA A 52 6.06 10.29 2.91
CA ALA A 52 6.54 9.86 1.59
C ALA A 52 7.34 10.95 0.88
N ARG A 53 7.00 12.23 1.03
CA ARG A 53 7.76 13.34 0.44
C ARG A 53 9.14 13.50 1.06
N THR A 54 9.23 13.33 2.36
CA THR A 54 10.47 13.58 3.14
C THR A 54 11.37 12.36 3.24
N GLN A 55 10.79 11.17 3.46
CA GLN A 55 11.50 9.93 3.74
C GLN A 55 11.38 8.88 2.63
N GLY A 56 10.52 9.11 1.63
CA GLY A 56 10.38 8.20 0.49
C GLY A 56 11.67 8.07 -0.32
N GLU A 57 11.85 6.89 -0.91
CA GLU A 57 12.95 6.62 -1.84
C GLU A 57 12.80 7.50 -3.08
N ALA A 58 13.88 8.17 -3.50
CA ALA A 58 13.87 8.98 -4.71
C ALA A 58 14.00 8.08 -5.94
N VAL A 59 13.03 8.15 -6.85
CA VAL A 59 13.00 7.35 -8.08
C VAL A 59 12.87 8.27 -9.29
N THR A 60 13.77 8.10 -10.25
CA THR A 60 13.77 8.88 -11.50
C THR A 60 13.14 8.06 -12.63
N VAL A 61 11.97 8.48 -13.09
CA VAL A 61 11.22 7.79 -14.15
C VAL A 61 11.22 8.58 -15.46
N SER A 62 11.11 7.87 -16.57
CA SER A 62 10.83 8.48 -17.87
C SER A 62 9.45 9.12 -17.82
N TRP A 63 9.37 10.42 -18.08
CA TRP A 63 8.15 11.21 -17.95
C TRP A 63 7.47 11.40 -19.30
N TYR A 64 6.13 11.42 -19.30
CA TYR A 64 5.34 11.46 -20.53
C TYR A 64 5.36 12.83 -21.24
N ARG A 65 5.81 13.90 -20.55
CA ARG A 65 5.85 15.25 -21.11
C ARG A 65 7.14 15.43 -21.93
N GLY A 66 7.07 15.12 -23.23
CA GLY A 66 8.16 15.38 -24.19
C GLY A 66 9.23 14.28 -24.26
N ARG A 67 9.94 14.21 -25.41
CA ARG A 67 10.98 13.20 -25.66
C ARG A 67 12.12 13.33 -24.64
N GLY A 68 12.28 12.31 -23.79
CA GLY A 68 13.44 12.15 -22.93
C GLY A 68 13.42 12.91 -21.60
N GLN A 69 12.31 13.56 -21.23
CA GLN A 69 12.22 14.17 -19.90
C GLN A 69 12.18 13.09 -18.83
N ARG A 70 12.95 13.28 -17.76
CA ARG A 70 12.92 12.44 -16.57
C ARG A 70 12.32 13.25 -15.43
N LYS A 71 11.49 12.62 -14.61
CA LYS A 71 10.96 13.24 -13.40
C LYS A 71 11.40 12.43 -12.19
N THR A 72 11.89 13.13 -11.18
CA THR A 72 12.18 12.57 -9.88
C THR A 72 10.90 12.58 -9.05
N LEU A 73 10.51 11.41 -8.56
CA LEU A 73 9.40 11.18 -7.65
C LEU A 73 9.92 10.59 -6.34
N ARG A 74 9.10 10.63 -5.30
CA ARG A 74 9.37 9.93 -4.05
C ARG A 74 8.40 8.78 -3.88
N VAL A 75 8.90 7.64 -3.41
CA VAL A 75 8.13 6.41 -3.26
C VAL A 75 8.22 5.89 -1.83
N LEU A 76 7.06 5.63 -1.24
CA LEU A 76 6.94 4.88 0.01
C LEU A 76 6.16 3.60 -0.26
N SER A 77 6.54 2.48 0.34
CA SER A 77 5.83 1.22 0.14
C SER A 77 5.72 0.41 1.42
N GLY A 78 4.73 -0.48 1.47
CA GLY A 78 4.51 -1.35 2.61
C GLY A 78 3.61 -2.53 2.28
N ALA A 79 3.58 -3.50 3.19
CA ALA A 79 2.68 -4.65 3.12
C ALA A 79 1.52 -4.46 4.09
N ALA A 80 0.31 -4.84 3.67
CA ALA A 80 -0.89 -4.74 4.50
C ALA A 80 -1.93 -5.78 4.09
N LEU A 81 -2.93 -5.95 4.94
CA LEU A 81 -4.16 -6.68 4.63
C LEU A 81 -5.24 -5.70 4.18
N TRP A 82 -5.77 -5.93 2.98
CA TRP A 82 -6.98 -5.26 2.50
C TRP A 82 -8.21 -6.09 2.88
N HIS A 83 -9.13 -5.48 3.63
CA HIS A 83 -10.27 -6.21 4.20
C HIS A 83 -11.60 -5.62 3.76
N THR A 84 -12.43 -6.48 3.19
CA THR A 84 -13.84 -6.26 2.91
C THR A 84 -14.66 -7.19 3.83
N PRO A 85 -15.70 -6.71 4.53
CA PRO A 85 -16.54 -7.56 5.35
C PRO A 85 -17.06 -8.79 4.58
N GLY A 86 -17.01 -9.96 5.20
CA GLY A 86 -17.42 -11.23 4.58
C GLY A 86 -16.36 -11.86 3.66
N ILE A 87 -15.24 -11.18 3.38
CA ILE A 87 -14.15 -11.69 2.55
C ILE A 87 -12.89 -11.87 3.39
N THR A 88 -12.17 -12.98 3.18
CA THR A 88 -10.86 -13.20 3.81
C THR A 88 -9.93 -12.01 3.49
N PRO A 89 -9.27 -11.40 4.50
CA PRO A 89 -8.35 -10.31 4.27
C PRO A 89 -7.28 -10.69 3.23
N LEU A 90 -7.12 -9.86 2.20
CA LEU A 90 -6.18 -10.11 1.12
C LEU A 90 -4.83 -9.42 1.43
N PRO A 91 -3.71 -10.14 1.46
CA PRO A 91 -2.40 -9.51 1.52
C PRO A 91 -2.13 -8.73 0.24
N ILE A 92 -1.75 -7.47 0.39
CA ILE A 92 -1.34 -6.59 -0.70
C ILE A 92 -0.03 -5.89 -0.35
N ARG A 93 0.69 -5.48 -1.39
CA ARG A 93 1.74 -4.47 -1.29
C ARG A 93 1.17 -3.16 -1.85
N TRP A 94 1.28 -2.09 -1.08
CA TRP A 94 0.93 -0.75 -1.55
C TRP A 94 2.20 0.03 -1.86
N VAL A 95 2.09 0.92 -2.85
CA VAL A 95 3.13 1.85 -3.27
C VAL A 95 2.49 3.22 -3.35
N LEU A 96 2.93 4.15 -2.52
CA LEU A 96 2.53 5.54 -2.51
C LEU A 96 3.60 6.33 -3.27
N VAL A 97 3.19 6.99 -4.35
CA VAL A 97 4.08 7.78 -5.21
C VAL A 97 3.68 9.23 -5.07
N VAL A 98 4.62 10.09 -4.71
CA VAL A 98 4.37 11.52 -4.50
C VAL A 98 5.37 12.36 -5.28
N ASP A 99 4.92 13.50 -5.76
CA ASP A 99 5.79 14.53 -6.29
C ASP A 99 6.49 15.26 -5.14
N PRO A 100 7.82 15.26 -5.06
CA PRO A 100 8.55 15.97 -4.00
C PRO A 100 8.22 17.48 -3.98
N GLU A 101 7.88 18.06 -5.13
CA GLU A 101 7.53 19.48 -5.24
C GLU A 101 6.05 19.76 -4.94
N GLY A 102 5.24 18.71 -4.75
CA GLY A 102 3.80 18.83 -4.49
C GLY A 102 2.98 19.43 -5.65
N ARG A 103 3.54 19.50 -6.86
CA ARG A 103 2.87 20.08 -8.05
C ARG A 103 1.87 19.11 -8.69
N LEU A 104 1.99 17.82 -8.40
CA LEU A 104 1.07 16.78 -8.85
C LEU A 104 0.25 16.22 -7.70
N PRO A 105 -1.01 15.83 -7.95
CA PRO A 105 -1.81 15.12 -6.95
C PRO A 105 -1.17 13.77 -6.61
N ALA A 106 -1.32 13.36 -5.35
CA ALA A 106 -1.01 12.03 -4.86
C ALA A 106 -2.17 11.06 -5.11
#